data_AF-E7S002-F1
#
_entry.id   AF-E7S002-F1
#
_cell.length_a   1.000
_cell.length_b   1.000
_cell.length_c   1.000
_cell.angle_alpha   90.00
_cell.angle_beta   90.00
_cell.angle_gamma   90.00
#
_symmetry.space_group_name_H-M   'P 1'
#
loop_
_entity.id
_entity.type
_entity.pdbx_description
1 polymer ?
#
loop_
_entity_poly.entity_id
_entity_poly.type
_entity_poly.pdbx_seq_one_letter_code
_entity_poly.pdbx_strand_id
1 'polypeptide(L)'
;MLAVLAACGGAEGPGGERGPVIGSRPQSLQFAEAPALQPGGTAKVSATASSGLAVRYNSSTTGVCTVDADSGEVTARAAGNCVIAASQAGDTTWASASAQQQITVQSNVQFGAVPSMTVGDSATVTVSASSDRPMRYSSLTEAVCRADADSGLVTALAAGTCTVAAEPRDAASGQTGTRLTQSFEIAAAGAVTVPVAPEKVTARRGTQDGTVLVTAGHVRGGGAAVSGYTVTSVPAGITVQAQTLPVTVPCPASGCTGHAFALSVTNAAGTGPASEPADVISRYTVVAKFREPDYAHDMTEFHGSFRYNATRMTVSDLSGELSEVMAGNNQPNQPWPDGMPLLSLRHQLSSIAAPAGDGLLVTSFLLEHTNTLSDDPRDAGTDGWTPGTGGWKYWGYHHGERRASNPGNAYARIFVNTKDPLLPLTQAQIDTLAYADCHAEGMMGDDCMTGTTVAGYGTRGSMRGYPVSQEVKLADTP
;
A
#
# COMPACT_ATOMS: atom_id res chain seq x y z
N MET A 1 11.53 42.88 7.20
CA MET A 1 12.01 43.95 8.10
C MET A 1 11.05 44.01 9.26
N LEU A 2 11.34 43.32 10.36
CA LEU A 2 10.50 43.30 11.57
C LEU A 2 11.42 43.22 12.79
N ALA A 3 11.14 44.07 13.78
CA ALA A 3 12.02 44.46 14.86
C ALA A 3 12.14 43.39 15.97
N VAL A 4 13.36 43.25 16.49
CA VAL A 4 13.68 42.47 17.69
C VAL A 4 13.33 43.30 18.93
N LEU A 5 12.44 42.80 19.79
CA LEU A 5 12.33 43.26 21.17
C LEU A 5 13.09 42.27 22.07
N ALA A 6 14.26 42.69 22.56
CA ALA A 6 14.96 42.03 23.65
C ALA A 6 14.59 42.72 24.97
N ALA A 7 13.96 41.98 25.88
CA ALA A 7 13.79 42.38 27.27
C ALA A 7 14.98 41.82 28.08
N CYS A 8 15.78 42.71 28.69
CA CYS A 8 16.79 42.33 29.67
C CYS A 8 16.30 42.72 31.08
N GLY A 9 16.02 41.72 31.91
CA GLY A 9 15.94 41.89 33.37
C GLY A 9 17.32 41.60 33.97
N GLY A 10 17.95 42.61 34.59
CA GLY A 10 19.19 42.45 35.35
C GLY A 10 18.91 42.60 36.84
N ALA A 11 19.30 41.60 37.65
CA ALA A 11 19.27 41.68 39.11
C ALA A 11 20.57 42.32 39.62
N GLU A 12 20.46 43.37 40.44
CA GLU A 12 21.58 44.05 41.09
C GLU A 12 21.95 43.34 42.41
N GLY A 13 23.23 43.02 42.59
CA GLY A 13 23.78 42.51 43.86
C GLY A 13 24.16 43.65 44.84
N PRO A 14 24.38 43.36 46.14
CA PRO A 14 24.41 44.36 47.22
C PRO A 14 25.64 45.28 47.26
N GLY A 15 26.48 45.30 46.21
CA GLY A 15 27.75 46.02 46.17
C GLY A 15 27.97 46.94 44.97
N GLY A 16 27.00 47.09 44.06
CA GLY A 16 27.09 48.06 42.95
C GLY A 16 28.19 47.81 41.91
N GLU A 17 28.98 46.75 42.02
CA GLU A 17 29.94 46.36 40.99
C GLU A 17 29.20 45.71 39.81
N ARG A 18 29.13 46.43 38.68
CA ARG A 18 28.79 45.84 37.38
C ARG A 18 29.99 45.00 36.92
N GLY A 19 30.09 43.76 37.42
CA GLY A 19 30.84 42.74 36.69
C GLY A 19 30.31 42.66 35.25
N PRO A 20 31.14 42.38 34.24
CA PRO A 20 30.65 42.23 32.88
C PRO A 20 29.63 41.09 32.89
N VAL A 21 28.36 41.42 32.74
CA VAL A 21 27.38 40.44 32.26
C VAL A 21 27.84 40.16 30.84
N ILE A 22 28.67 39.14 30.67
CA ILE A 22 28.92 38.57 29.34
C ILE A 22 27.59 37.91 28.98
N GLY A 23 26.66 38.71 28.45
CA GLY A 23 25.50 38.19 27.75
C GLY A 23 26.03 37.28 26.67
N SER A 24 25.44 36.09 26.57
CA SER A 24 25.83 35.13 25.56
C SER A 24 25.72 35.77 24.16
N ARG A 25 26.70 35.48 23.29
CA ARG A 25 26.85 36.13 21.98
C ARG A 25 25.63 35.81 21.11
N PRO A 26 25.07 36.78 20.37
CA PRO A 26 23.94 36.51 19.50
C PRO A 26 24.36 35.53 18.38
N GLN A 27 23.46 34.63 18.02
CA GLN A 27 23.62 33.72 16.88
C GLN A 27 22.44 33.82 15.92
N SER A 28 22.62 33.36 14.69
CA SER A 28 21.55 33.26 13.70
C SER A 28 21.25 31.79 13.36
N LEU A 29 20.00 31.54 12.95
CA LEU A 29 19.51 30.24 12.53
C LEU A 29 18.90 30.39 11.13
N GLN A 30 19.39 29.64 10.14
CA GLN A 30 18.98 29.79 8.74
C GLN A 30 18.60 28.44 8.14
N PHE A 31 17.42 28.38 7.55
CA PHE A 31 16.98 27.22 6.77
C PHE A 31 17.63 27.20 5.38
N ALA A 32 17.86 25.99 4.86
CA ALA A 32 18.11 25.74 3.44
C ALA A 32 16.83 26.00 2.62
N GLU A 33 16.88 25.80 1.30
CA GLU A 33 15.69 25.89 0.46
C GLU A 33 14.61 24.90 0.90
N ALA A 34 13.34 25.33 0.87
CA ALA A 34 12.22 24.50 1.29
C ALA A 34 12.03 23.34 0.29
N PRO A 35 11.88 22.08 0.75
CA PRO A 35 11.60 20.98 -0.15
C PRO A 35 10.19 21.06 -0.72
N ALA A 36 9.97 20.50 -1.90
CA ALA A 36 8.62 20.25 -2.42
C ALA A 36 8.04 19.00 -1.74
N LEU A 37 6.76 19.06 -1.34
CA LEU A 37 6.11 17.96 -0.61
C LEU A 37 4.67 17.76 -1.08
N GLN A 38 4.23 16.51 -1.09
CA GLN A 38 2.85 16.10 -1.38
C GLN A 38 2.28 15.32 -0.20
N PRO A 39 0.95 15.25 -0.01
CA PRO A 39 0.35 14.46 1.06
C PRO A 39 0.81 12.99 1.01
N GLY A 40 1.27 12.46 2.14
CA GLY A 40 1.83 11.11 2.27
C GLY A 40 3.33 10.99 1.99
N GLY A 41 3.96 12.03 1.41
CA GLY A 41 5.40 12.05 1.15
C GLY A 41 6.23 12.46 2.37
N THR A 42 7.53 12.15 2.32
CA THR A 42 8.53 12.66 3.26
C THR A 42 9.58 13.53 2.56
N ALA A 43 10.11 14.53 3.27
CA ALA A 43 11.25 15.31 2.83
C ALA A 43 12.02 15.85 4.02
N LYS A 44 13.32 16.07 3.85
CA LYS A 44 14.17 16.59 4.93
C LYS A 44 14.27 18.11 4.87
N VAL A 45 14.00 18.78 5.99
CA VAL A 45 14.42 20.18 6.18
C VAL A 45 15.78 20.23 6.85
N SER A 46 16.53 21.28 6.56
CA SER A 46 17.81 21.53 7.20
C SER A 46 17.92 23.00 7.58
N ALA A 47 18.29 23.25 8.83
CA ALA A 47 18.60 24.57 9.34
C ALA A 47 19.96 24.56 10.02
N THR A 48 20.75 25.61 9.77
CA THR A 48 22.12 25.76 10.28
C THR A 48 22.17 26.89 11.30
N ALA A 49 22.72 26.62 12.47
CA ALA A 49 23.02 27.63 13.48
C ALA A 49 24.45 28.17 13.28
N SER A 50 24.64 29.49 13.31
CA SER A 50 25.95 30.12 13.15
C SER A 50 26.96 29.75 14.25
N SER A 51 26.47 29.22 15.38
CA SER A 51 27.28 28.70 16.48
C SER A 51 27.86 27.30 16.22
N GLY A 52 27.35 26.58 15.22
CA GLY A 52 27.66 25.16 14.99
C GLY A 52 26.99 24.18 15.97
N LEU A 53 26.17 24.68 16.89
CA LEU A 53 25.41 23.86 17.85
C LEU A 53 24.22 23.16 17.18
N ALA A 54 23.79 22.05 17.76
CA ALA A 54 22.69 21.22 17.23
C ALA A 54 21.35 21.98 17.21
N VAL A 55 20.59 21.79 16.12
CA VAL A 55 19.29 22.42 15.90
C VAL A 55 18.17 21.40 16.16
N ARG A 56 17.11 21.82 16.83
CA ARG A 56 15.90 21.04 17.07
C ARG A 56 14.75 21.54 16.20
N TYR A 57 13.93 20.64 15.67
CA TYR A 57 12.78 20.97 14.84
C TYR A 57 11.45 20.71 15.57
N ASN A 58 10.42 21.46 15.21
CA ASN A 58 9.04 21.19 15.57
C ASN A 58 8.08 21.66 14.46
N SER A 59 6.95 20.96 14.30
CA SER A 59 5.90 21.38 13.38
C SER A 59 4.87 22.20 14.15
N SER A 60 4.59 23.42 13.67
CA SER A 60 3.52 24.28 14.20
C SER A 60 2.16 23.95 13.56
N THR A 61 2.13 23.09 12.54
CA THR A 61 0.93 22.68 11.78
C THR A 61 0.84 21.17 11.71
N THR A 62 0.72 20.51 12.87
CA THR A 62 0.73 19.04 13.00
C THR A 62 -0.42 18.34 12.26
N GLY A 63 -1.51 19.05 11.95
CA GLY A 63 -2.57 18.56 11.07
C GLY A 63 -2.17 18.51 9.58
N VAL A 64 -1.19 19.29 9.15
CA VAL A 64 -0.68 19.33 7.76
C VAL A 64 0.59 18.51 7.62
N CYS A 65 1.51 18.57 8.58
CA CYS A 65 2.77 17.82 8.54
C CYS A 65 3.33 17.57 9.95
N THR A 66 4.06 16.48 10.13
CA THR A 66 4.92 16.25 11.31
C THR A 66 6.38 16.35 10.92
N VAL A 67 7.27 16.60 11.88
CA VAL A 67 8.72 16.63 11.66
C VAL A 67 9.42 15.90 12.78
N ASP A 68 10.41 15.08 12.45
CA ASP A 68 11.31 14.51 13.43
C ASP A 68 12.22 15.59 14.03
N ALA A 69 12.27 15.64 15.37
CA ALA A 69 12.86 16.75 16.08
C ALA A 69 14.38 16.87 15.90
N ASP A 70 15.07 15.78 15.58
CA ASP A 70 16.53 15.71 15.59
C ASP A 70 17.11 15.59 14.16
N SER A 71 16.44 14.84 13.28
CA SER A 71 16.85 14.66 11.88
C SER A 71 16.27 15.72 10.94
N GLY A 72 15.15 16.35 11.28
CA GLY A 72 14.44 17.27 10.39
C GLY A 72 13.65 16.57 9.27
N GLU A 73 13.39 15.26 9.38
CA GLU A 73 12.52 14.56 8.42
C GLU A 73 11.05 14.96 8.61
N VAL A 74 10.48 15.61 7.60
CA VAL A 74 9.09 16.06 7.55
C VAL A 74 8.24 15.00 6.87
N THR A 75 7.13 14.62 7.49
CA THR A 75 6.08 13.78 6.88
C THR A 75 4.83 14.63 6.63
N ALA A 76 4.41 14.73 5.37
CA ALA A 76 3.16 15.43 5.03
C ALA A 76 1.94 14.54 5.30
N ARG A 77 0.97 15.11 6.04
CA ARG A 77 -0.30 14.46 6.38
C ARG A 77 -1.44 14.95 5.51
N ALA A 78 -1.46 16.24 5.17
CA ALA A 78 -2.51 16.84 4.36
C ALA A 78 -1.95 17.95 3.46
N ALA A 79 -2.70 18.30 2.42
CA ALA A 79 -2.39 19.47 1.60
C ALA A 79 -2.61 20.75 2.42
N GLY A 80 -1.78 21.76 2.18
CA GLY A 80 -1.81 23.03 2.92
C GLY A 80 -0.42 23.55 3.26
N ASN A 81 -0.38 24.60 4.08
CA ASN A 81 0.88 25.19 4.52
C ASN A 81 1.41 24.43 5.74
N CYS A 82 2.53 23.75 5.55
CA CYS A 82 3.30 23.11 6.61
C CYS A 82 4.30 24.13 7.17
N VAL A 83 4.23 24.47 8.45
CA VAL A 83 5.15 25.42 9.10
C VAL A 83 6.05 24.66 10.07
N ILE A 84 7.34 24.62 9.74
CA ILE A 84 8.38 24.02 10.59
C ILE A 84 9.16 25.12 11.28
N ALA A 85 9.25 25.04 12.61
CA ALA A 85 10.12 25.88 13.40
C ALA A 85 11.40 25.11 13.75
N ALA A 86 12.53 25.80 13.68
CA ALA A 86 13.82 25.33 14.15
C ALA A 86 14.27 26.18 15.34
N SER A 87 14.80 25.55 16.39
CA SER A 87 15.31 26.22 17.58
C SER A 87 16.69 25.71 17.97
N GLN A 88 17.49 26.62 18.50
CA GLN A 88 18.81 26.37 19.07
C GLN A 88 18.82 27.05 20.45
N ALA A 89 18.97 26.26 21.52
CA ALA A 89 18.86 26.73 22.90
C ALA A 89 19.99 27.69 23.35
N GLY A 90 21.09 27.76 22.62
CA GLY A 90 22.30 28.46 23.04
C GLY A 90 23.12 27.63 24.03
N ASP A 91 24.20 28.23 24.52
CA ASP A 91 25.05 27.69 25.58
C ASP A 91 25.64 28.87 26.40
N THR A 92 26.71 28.61 27.17
CA THR A 92 27.40 29.65 27.94
C THR A 92 28.05 30.73 27.06
N THR A 93 28.24 30.46 25.77
CA THR A 93 28.87 31.34 24.78
C THR A 93 27.87 32.00 23.84
N TRP A 94 26.77 31.32 23.48
CA TRP A 94 25.79 31.76 22.47
C TRP A 94 24.36 31.88 23.02
N ALA A 95 23.67 32.97 22.71
CA ALA A 95 22.27 33.18 23.09
C ALA A 95 21.32 32.36 22.21
N SER A 96 20.18 31.90 22.71
CA SER A 96 19.24 31.09 21.93
C SER A 96 18.78 31.76 20.62
N ALA A 97 18.45 30.96 19.62
CA ALA A 97 17.94 31.42 18.33
C ALA A 97 16.80 30.53 17.83
N SER A 98 15.88 31.10 17.06
CA SER A 98 14.82 30.35 16.39
C SER A 98 14.53 30.94 15.01
N ALA A 99 14.05 30.09 14.11
CA ALA A 99 13.60 30.45 12.77
C ALA A 99 12.40 29.59 12.39
N GLN A 100 11.66 30.01 11.36
CA GLN A 100 10.57 29.23 10.78
C GLN A 100 10.71 29.15 9.26
N GLN A 101 10.29 28.03 8.70
CA GLN A 101 10.18 27.82 7.27
C GLN A 101 8.79 27.26 6.95
N GLN A 102 8.15 27.86 5.94
CA GLN A 102 6.90 27.35 5.39
C GLN A 102 7.20 26.47 4.17
N ILE A 103 6.60 25.29 4.16
CA ILE A 103 6.57 24.34 3.05
C ILE A 103 5.12 24.29 2.56
N THR A 104 4.90 24.50 1.26
CA THR A 104 3.58 24.31 0.67
C THR A 104 3.42 22.84 0.28
N VAL A 105 2.49 22.14 0.93
CA VAL A 105 2.10 20.78 0.57
C VAL A 105 0.98 20.86 -0.46
N GLN A 106 1.29 20.60 -1.73
CA GLN A 106 0.30 20.67 -2.81
C GLN A 106 -0.29 19.29 -3.08
N SER A 107 -1.62 19.21 -3.18
CA SER A 107 -2.30 18.05 -3.77
C SER A 107 -2.16 18.11 -5.29
N ASN A 108 -1.65 17.05 -5.91
CA ASN A 108 -1.72 16.83 -7.36
C ASN A 108 -3.02 16.11 -7.77
N VAL A 109 -4.07 16.24 -6.95
CA VAL A 109 -5.30 15.48 -7.10
C VAL A 109 -6.13 16.10 -8.22
N GLN A 110 -6.35 15.35 -9.29
CA GLN A 110 -7.06 15.82 -10.48
C GLN A 110 -7.88 14.69 -11.09
N PHE A 111 -9.00 15.05 -11.72
CA PHE A 111 -9.73 14.12 -12.57
C PHE A 111 -8.86 13.70 -13.76
N GLY A 112 -8.92 12.43 -14.11
CA GLY A 112 -8.43 11.94 -15.39
C GLY A 112 -9.27 12.48 -16.56
N ALA A 113 -8.79 12.27 -17.77
CA ALA A 113 -9.55 12.61 -18.97
C ALA A 113 -10.88 11.85 -18.99
N VAL A 114 -11.98 12.58 -19.19
CA VAL A 114 -13.30 11.99 -19.37
C VAL A 114 -13.52 11.72 -20.86
N PRO A 115 -13.93 10.51 -21.28
CA PRO A 115 -14.29 10.23 -22.66
C PRO A 115 -15.44 11.13 -23.14
N SER A 116 -15.49 11.43 -24.43
CA SER A 116 -16.69 12.06 -25.01
C SER A 116 -17.90 11.13 -24.86
N MET A 117 -18.99 11.63 -24.26
CA MET A 117 -20.19 10.84 -24.00
C MET A 117 -21.38 11.34 -24.84
N THR A 118 -22.22 10.40 -25.25
CA THR A 118 -23.56 10.64 -25.81
C THR A 118 -24.63 10.11 -24.85
N VAL A 119 -25.87 10.57 -25.00
CA VAL A 119 -27.00 10.06 -24.20
C VAL A 119 -27.06 8.53 -24.26
N GLY A 120 -27.13 7.89 -23.09
CA GLY A 120 -27.14 6.44 -22.95
C GLY A 120 -25.77 5.81 -22.66
N ASP A 121 -24.67 6.54 -22.87
CA ASP A 121 -23.33 6.04 -22.53
C ASP A 121 -23.10 6.01 -21.02
N SER A 122 -22.19 5.14 -20.58
CA SER A 122 -21.61 5.20 -19.24
C SER A 122 -20.09 5.14 -19.30
N ALA A 123 -19.40 5.92 -18.49
CA ALA A 123 -17.94 5.91 -18.40
C ALA A 123 -17.49 6.18 -16.97
N THR A 124 -16.48 5.45 -16.50
CA THR A 124 -15.87 5.69 -15.20
C THR A 124 -14.99 6.93 -15.25
N VAL A 125 -15.28 7.90 -14.39
CA VAL A 125 -14.35 8.99 -14.09
C VAL A 125 -13.41 8.53 -12.99
N THR A 126 -12.13 8.84 -13.15
CA THR A 126 -11.11 8.51 -12.15
C THR A 126 -10.49 9.79 -11.64
N VAL A 127 -10.11 9.78 -10.37
CA VAL A 127 -9.29 10.83 -9.77
C VAL A 127 -7.92 10.23 -9.53
N SER A 128 -6.90 10.81 -10.13
CA SER A 128 -5.52 10.53 -9.75
C SER A 128 -5.22 11.30 -8.47
N ALA A 129 -4.70 10.63 -7.45
CA ALA A 129 -4.26 11.22 -6.19
C ALA A 129 -2.85 10.70 -5.85
N SER A 130 -2.03 11.51 -5.16
CA SER A 130 -0.70 11.11 -4.69
C SER A 130 -0.71 9.95 -3.68
N SER A 131 -1.88 9.63 -3.13
CA SER A 131 -2.12 8.50 -2.24
C SER A 131 -3.33 7.73 -2.77
N ASP A 132 -3.36 6.40 -2.60
CA ASP A 132 -4.45 5.49 -3.03
C ASP A 132 -5.72 5.66 -2.17
N ARG A 133 -6.07 6.93 -1.89
CA ARG A 133 -7.19 7.29 -1.03
C ARG A 133 -8.49 6.97 -1.74
N PRO A 134 -9.39 6.21 -1.10
CA PRO A 134 -10.70 5.96 -1.67
C PRO A 134 -11.45 7.27 -1.82
N MET A 135 -12.08 7.46 -2.99
CA MET A 135 -12.88 8.64 -3.31
C MET A 135 -14.37 8.30 -3.28
N ARG A 136 -15.20 9.29 -3.00
CA ARG A 136 -16.65 9.25 -3.14
C ARG A 136 -17.08 10.19 -4.24
N TYR A 137 -17.84 9.67 -5.20
CA TYR A 137 -18.33 10.44 -6.33
C TYR A 137 -19.78 10.88 -6.14
N SER A 138 -20.16 11.98 -6.77
CA SER A 138 -21.54 12.47 -6.82
C SER A 138 -21.78 13.25 -8.11
N SER A 139 -23.02 13.27 -8.60
CA SER A 139 -23.42 14.19 -9.68
C SER A 139 -23.98 15.47 -9.07
N LEU A 140 -23.59 16.61 -9.63
CA LEU A 140 -24.17 17.92 -9.34
C LEU A 140 -25.30 18.29 -10.33
N THR A 141 -25.47 17.47 -11.37
CA THR A 141 -26.45 17.66 -12.44
C THR A 141 -27.22 16.37 -12.66
N GLU A 142 -27.96 15.90 -11.66
CA GLU A 142 -28.63 14.57 -11.66
C GLU A 142 -29.65 14.37 -12.79
N ALA A 143 -30.18 15.46 -13.36
CA ALA A 143 -31.05 15.41 -14.53
C ALA A 143 -30.29 15.13 -15.84
N VAL A 144 -28.99 15.45 -15.89
CA VAL A 144 -28.13 15.30 -17.06
C VAL A 144 -27.31 14.02 -16.98
N CYS A 145 -26.78 13.69 -15.80
CA CYS A 145 -25.99 12.50 -15.56
C CYS A 145 -26.10 12.03 -14.10
N ARG A 146 -25.93 10.72 -13.88
CA ARG A 146 -25.76 10.15 -12.53
C ARG A 146 -24.35 9.61 -12.38
N ALA A 147 -23.80 9.69 -11.18
CA ALA A 147 -22.50 9.12 -10.84
C ALA A 147 -22.67 8.10 -9.71
N ASP A 148 -22.16 6.88 -9.91
CA ASP A 148 -22.07 5.88 -8.85
C ASP A 148 -21.04 6.31 -7.81
N ALA A 149 -21.44 6.29 -6.52
CA ALA A 149 -20.68 6.92 -5.46
C ALA A 149 -19.38 6.19 -5.11
N ASP A 150 -19.27 4.90 -5.41
CA ASP A 150 -18.13 4.05 -5.07
C ASP A 150 -17.20 3.84 -6.27
N SER A 151 -17.77 3.57 -7.46
CA SER A 151 -16.99 3.26 -8.66
C SER A 151 -16.64 4.46 -9.52
N GLY A 152 -17.33 5.60 -9.35
CA GLY A 152 -17.19 6.74 -10.25
C GLY A 152 -17.76 6.50 -11.65
N LEU A 153 -18.56 5.45 -11.86
CA LEU A 153 -19.26 5.21 -13.12
C LEU A 153 -20.31 6.31 -13.34
N VAL A 154 -20.11 7.14 -14.36
CA VAL A 154 -21.05 8.18 -14.76
C VAL A 154 -21.93 7.66 -15.88
N THR A 155 -23.25 7.82 -15.76
CA THR A 155 -24.25 7.44 -16.77
C THR A 155 -24.89 8.70 -17.35
N ALA A 156 -24.87 8.82 -18.68
CA ALA A 156 -25.42 9.93 -19.43
C ALA A 156 -26.93 9.78 -19.62
N LEU A 157 -27.71 10.68 -19.03
CA LEU A 157 -29.18 10.63 -19.05
C LEU A 157 -29.80 11.59 -20.09
N ALA A 158 -29.20 12.77 -20.25
CA ALA A 158 -29.67 13.79 -21.18
C ALA A 158 -28.49 14.58 -21.75
N ALA A 159 -28.71 15.24 -22.89
CA ALA A 159 -27.72 16.11 -23.49
C ALA A 159 -27.54 17.40 -22.65
N GLY A 160 -26.32 17.91 -22.59
CA GLY A 160 -25.94 19.12 -21.88
C GLY A 160 -24.75 18.91 -20.93
N THR A 161 -24.48 19.90 -20.10
CA THR A 161 -23.32 19.89 -19.20
C THR A 161 -23.54 18.93 -18.02
N CYS A 162 -22.78 17.84 -17.98
CA CYS A 162 -22.66 16.99 -16.81
C CYS A 162 -21.58 17.55 -15.88
N THR A 163 -21.92 17.74 -14.61
CA THR A 163 -20.94 18.11 -13.57
C THR A 163 -20.91 17.05 -12.49
N VAL A 164 -19.73 16.48 -12.25
CA VAL A 164 -19.48 15.50 -11.20
C VAL A 164 -18.53 16.05 -10.16
N ALA A 165 -18.66 15.58 -8.94
CA ALA A 165 -17.77 15.89 -7.85
C ALA A 165 -17.16 14.62 -7.25
N ALA A 166 -15.92 14.73 -6.77
CA ALA A 166 -15.22 13.70 -6.04
C ALA A 166 -14.66 14.26 -4.73
N GLU A 167 -14.85 13.52 -3.66
CA GLU A 167 -14.40 13.86 -2.30
C GLU A 167 -13.68 12.65 -1.69
N PRO A 168 -12.55 12.83 -0.99
CA PRO A 168 -11.91 11.73 -0.27
C PRO A 168 -12.84 11.09 0.77
N ARG A 169 -12.81 9.76 0.89
CA ARG A 169 -13.50 9.01 1.95
C ARG A 169 -12.61 8.98 3.19
N ASP A 170 -12.79 9.94 4.08
CA ASP A 170 -12.02 10.02 5.30
C ASP A 170 -12.69 9.12 6.35
N ALA A 171 -12.27 7.87 6.49
CA ALA A 171 -12.83 6.95 7.49
C ALA A 171 -12.47 7.32 8.95
N ALA A 172 -11.52 8.23 9.17
CA ALA A 172 -11.13 8.69 10.50
C ALA A 172 -10.56 10.12 10.48
N SER A 173 -11.43 11.11 10.50
CA SER A 173 -11.27 12.43 11.14
C SER A 173 -12.26 13.40 10.51
N GLY A 174 -12.89 14.29 11.29
CA GLY A 174 -13.83 15.31 10.81
C GLY A 174 -13.19 16.40 9.94
N GLN A 175 -12.35 16.02 8.99
CA GLN A 175 -11.76 16.89 7.99
C GLN A 175 -12.66 16.85 6.74
N THR A 176 -13.09 18.01 6.28
CA THR A 176 -13.70 18.13 4.94
C THR A 176 -12.56 18.16 3.94
N GLY A 177 -12.22 17.01 3.35
CA GLY A 177 -11.33 16.94 2.19
C GLY A 177 -11.78 17.90 1.08
N THR A 178 -10.84 18.43 0.29
CA THR A 178 -11.15 19.32 -0.83
C THR A 178 -12.05 18.62 -1.83
N ARG A 179 -13.28 19.13 -2.03
CA ARG A 179 -14.20 18.67 -3.08
C ARG A 179 -13.66 19.10 -4.43
N LEU A 180 -13.39 18.13 -5.30
CA LEU A 180 -13.03 18.37 -6.70
C LEU A 180 -14.30 18.32 -7.55
N THR A 181 -14.38 19.17 -8.57
CA THR A 181 -15.45 19.15 -9.56
C THR A 181 -14.88 19.03 -10.96
N GLN A 182 -15.57 18.29 -11.83
CA GLN A 182 -15.27 18.20 -13.25
C GLN A 182 -16.58 18.36 -14.03
N SER A 183 -16.57 19.27 -14.99
CA SER A 183 -17.67 19.43 -15.95
C SER A 183 -17.25 18.96 -17.33
N PHE A 184 -18.16 18.33 -18.05
CA PHE A 184 -17.99 17.91 -19.44
C PHE A 184 -19.35 17.85 -20.14
N GLU A 185 -19.34 17.95 -21.47
CA GLU A 185 -20.55 17.95 -22.28
C GLU A 185 -20.99 16.53 -22.64
N ILE A 186 -22.28 16.26 -22.49
CA ILE A 186 -22.95 15.09 -23.04
C ILE A 186 -23.66 15.51 -24.33
N ALA A 187 -23.25 14.90 -25.44
CA ALA A 187 -23.85 15.18 -26.74
C ALA A 187 -25.23 14.51 -26.88
N ALA A 188 -26.11 15.16 -27.63
CA ALA A 188 -27.36 14.55 -28.07
C ALA A 188 -27.09 13.36 -28.98
N ALA A 189 -27.90 12.31 -28.83
CA ALA A 189 -27.84 11.16 -29.70
C ALA A 189 -28.42 11.50 -31.09
N GLY A 190 -27.79 10.97 -32.14
CA GLY A 190 -28.33 10.97 -33.49
C GLY A 190 -29.38 9.86 -33.66
N ALA A 191 -29.01 8.81 -34.39
CA ALA A 191 -29.84 7.62 -34.52
C ALA A 191 -29.63 6.66 -33.35
N VAL A 192 -30.71 6.02 -32.90
CA VAL A 192 -30.63 4.94 -31.90
C VAL A 192 -30.18 3.65 -32.58
N THR A 193 -29.10 3.06 -32.07
CA THR A 193 -28.58 1.75 -32.49
C THR A 193 -28.54 0.80 -31.30
N VAL A 194 -28.33 -0.50 -31.55
CA VAL A 194 -27.98 -1.41 -30.46
C VAL A 194 -26.67 -0.95 -29.78
N PRO A 195 -26.49 -1.20 -28.48
CA PRO A 195 -25.23 -0.91 -27.78
C PRO A 195 -24.05 -1.67 -28.40
N VAL A 196 -22.84 -1.15 -28.21
CA VAL A 196 -21.62 -1.90 -28.57
C VAL A 196 -21.16 -2.77 -27.39
N ALA A 197 -20.21 -3.67 -27.64
CA ALA A 197 -19.63 -4.49 -26.60
C ALA A 197 -19.03 -3.61 -25.49
N PRO A 198 -19.40 -3.80 -24.21
CA PRO A 198 -18.81 -3.06 -23.10
C PRO A 198 -17.29 -3.22 -23.03
N GLU A 199 -16.61 -2.14 -22.66
CA GLU A 199 -15.15 -2.08 -22.56
C GLU A 199 -14.72 -1.99 -21.09
N LYS A 200 -13.48 -2.40 -20.82
CA LYS A 200 -12.90 -2.42 -19.46
C LYS A 200 -13.83 -3.16 -18.48
N VAL A 201 -14.33 -4.31 -18.91
CA VAL A 201 -15.13 -5.19 -18.05
C VAL A 201 -14.19 -5.84 -17.05
N THR A 202 -14.56 -5.81 -15.78
CA THR A 202 -13.80 -6.44 -14.69
C THR A 202 -14.74 -7.25 -13.83
N ALA A 203 -14.28 -8.40 -13.37
CA ALA A 203 -14.99 -9.23 -12.42
C ALA A 203 -14.13 -9.41 -11.17
N ARG A 204 -14.73 -9.33 -9.98
CA ARG A 204 -14.07 -9.56 -8.69
C ARG A 204 -15.01 -10.24 -7.72
N ARG A 205 -14.49 -10.83 -6.65
CA ARG A 205 -15.33 -11.32 -5.55
C ARG A 205 -16.22 -10.17 -5.02
N GLY A 206 -17.49 -10.46 -4.81
CA GLY A 206 -18.42 -9.53 -4.16
C GLY A 206 -18.24 -9.50 -2.64
N THR A 207 -18.88 -8.53 -1.99
CA THR A 207 -18.85 -8.39 -0.52
C THR A 207 -19.72 -9.42 0.20
N GLN A 208 -20.71 -9.97 -0.50
CA GLN A 208 -21.51 -11.09 -0.02
C GLN A 208 -20.84 -12.40 -0.40
N ASP A 209 -20.82 -13.36 0.54
CA ASP A 209 -20.25 -14.68 0.28
C ASP A 209 -20.94 -15.36 -0.92
N GLY A 210 -20.13 -16.03 -1.74
CA GLY A 210 -20.61 -16.71 -2.94
C GLY A 210 -21.12 -15.76 -4.04
N THR A 211 -20.63 -14.53 -4.11
CA THR A 211 -20.98 -13.59 -5.19
C THR A 211 -19.76 -13.09 -5.96
N VAL A 212 -19.97 -12.75 -7.23
CA VAL A 212 -19.02 -12.04 -8.09
C VAL A 212 -19.63 -10.71 -8.51
N LEU A 213 -18.87 -9.63 -8.40
CA LEU A 213 -19.26 -8.31 -8.86
C LEU A 213 -18.64 -8.06 -10.25
N VAL A 214 -19.49 -7.86 -11.25
CA VAL A 214 -19.09 -7.54 -12.63
C VAL A 214 -19.38 -6.07 -12.91
N THR A 215 -18.36 -5.35 -13.38
CA THR A 215 -18.44 -3.92 -13.70
C THR A 215 -17.91 -3.66 -15.10
N ALA A 216 -18.24 -2.50 -15.67
CA ALA A 216 -17.63 -2.02 -16.91
C ALA A 216 -17.15 -0.59 -16.70
N GLY A 217 -15.94 -0.30 -17.14
CA GLY A 217 -15.40 1.07 -17.10
C GLY A 217 -15.95 1.97 -18.21
N HIS A 218 -16.50 1.37 -19.27
CA HIS A 218 -17.05 2.12 -20.40
C HIS A 218 -18.13 1.30 -21.13
N VAL A 219 -19.26 1.95 -21.39
CA VAL A 219 -20.42 1.42 -22.10
C VAL A 219 -20.84 2.45 -23.13
N ARG A 220 -20.93 2.07 -24.41
CA ARG A 220 -21.59 2.91 -25.42
C ARG A 220 -23.01 2.42 -25.63
N GLY A 221 -23.98 3.21 -25.17
CA GLY A 221 -25.40 2.85 -25.10
C GLY A 221 -26.14 2.95 -26.43
N GLY A 222 -25.46 3.32 -27.53
CA GLY A 222 -26.08 3.40 -28.85
C GLY A 222 -27.09 4.54 -28.98
N GLY A 223 -26.92 5.63 -28.22
CA GLY A 223 -27.77 6.82 -28.33
C GLY A 223 -29.13 6.71 -27.64
N ALA A 224 -29.37 5.70 -26.82
CA ALA A 224 -30.57 5.57 -26.01
C ALA A 224 -30.23 5.08 -24.60
N ALA A 225 -31.10 5.41 -23.64
CA ALA A 225 -30.97 4.94 -22.27
C ALA A 225 -30.86 3.41 -22.22
N VAL A 226 -29.86 2.92 -21.49
CA VAL A 226 -29.67 1.50 -21.22
C VAL A 226 -30.84 1.00 -20.36
N SER A 227 -31.47 -0.09 -20.79
CA SER A 227 -32.61 -0.73 -20.13
C SER A 227 -32.26 -2.08 -19.48
N GLY A 228 -31.04 -2.57 -19.65
CA GLY A 228 -30.61 -3.80 -18.99
C GLY A 228 -29.17 -4.20 -19.27
N TYR A 229 -28.67 -5.05 -18.40
CA TYR A 229 -27.37 -5.69 -18.45
C TYR A 229 -27.56 -7.21 -18.37
N THR A 230 -26.89 -7.96 -19.23
CA THR A 230 -26.85 -9.42 -19.15
C THR A 230 -25.41 -9.88 -18.99
N VAL A 231 -25.12 -10.55 -17.88
CA VAL A 231 -23.83 -11.18 -17.59
C VAL A 231 -23.93 -12.66 -17.90
N THR A 232 -22.93 -13.20 -18.60
CA THR A 232 -22.82 -14.62 -18.95
C THR A 232 -21.43 -15.14 -18.59
N SER A 233 -21.33 -16.40 -18.16
CA SER A 233 -20.04 -17.02 -17.83
C SER A 233 -19.38 -17.74 -19.01
N VAL A 234 -18.05 -17.85 -18.95
CA VAL A 234 -17.24 -18.72 -19.80
C VAL A 234 -16.38 -19.62 -18.90
N PRO A 235 -16.52 -20.96 -18.93
CA PRO A 235 -17.49 -21.73 -19.69
C PRO A 235 -18.96 -21.39 -19.38
N ALA A 236 -19.86 -21.66 -20.32
CA ALA A 236 -21.28 -21.38 -20.18
C ALA A 236 -21.88 -22.16 -19.00
N GLY A 237 -22.68 -21.49 -18.16
CA GLY A 237 -23.31 -22.10 -16.99
C GLY A 237 -24.02 -21.11 -16.06
N ILE A 238 -23.63 -19.83 -16.10
CA ILE A 238 -24.22 -18.78 -15.27
C ILE A 238 -24.67 -17.64 -16.19
N THR A 239 -25.93 -17.23 -16.03
CA THR A 239 -26.51 -16.07 -16.72
C THR A 239 -27.32 -15.24 -15.73
N VAL A 240 -27.04 -13.94 -15.67
CA VAL A 240 -27.71 -13.01 -14.74
C VAL A 240 -28.13 -11.76 -15.50
N GLN A 241 -29.37 -11.32 -15.26
CA GLN A 241 -29.89 -10.07 -15.80
C GLN A 241 -30.00 -9.03 -14.67
N ALA A 242 -29.66 -7.79 -14.97
CA ALA A 242 -29.72 -6.67 -14.05
C ALA A 242 -30.14 -5.38 -14.76
N GLN A 243 -30.57 -4.39 -13.99
CA GLN A 243 -31.00 -3.08 -14.49
C GLN A 243 -29.91 -2.01 -14.35
N THR A 244 -28.90 -2.27 -13.53
CA THR A 244 -27.84 -1.32 -13.19
C THR A 244 -26.49 -2.02 -13.13
N LEU A 245 -25.42 -1.25 -13.33
CA LEU A 245 -24.06 -1.63 -12.95
C LEU A 245 -23.74 -1.03 -11.57
N PRO A 246 -22.89 -1.69 -10.76
CA PRO A 246 -22.29 -3.01 -11.00
C PRO A 246 -23.32 -4.15 -10.90
N VAL A 247 -23.08 -5.27 -11.59
CA VAL A 247 -23.95 -6.47 -11.53
C VAL A 247 -23.41 -7.46 -10.49
N THR A 248 -24.21 -7.79 -9.49
CA THR A 248 -23.91 -8.87 -8.53
C THR A 248 -24.40 -10.20 -9.09
N VAL A 249 -23.46 -11.11 -9.37
CA VAL A 249 -23.68 -12.45 -9.87
C VAL A 249 -23.65 -13.44 -8.69
N PRO A 250 -24.76 -14.09 -8.33
CA PRO A 250 -24.73 -15.18 -7.36
C PRO A 250 -24.07 -16.42 -7.97
N CYS A 251 -23.08 -16.97 -7.27
CA CYS A 251 -22.44 -18.22 -7.66
C CYS A 251 -23.34 -19.42 -7.32
N PRO A 252 -23.40 -20.44 -8.19
CA PRO A 252 -24.07 -21.70 -7.85
C PRO A 252 -23.33 -22.41 -6.71
N ALA A 253 -23.92 -23.49 -6.17
CA ALA A 253 -23.30 -24.29 -5.12
C ALA A 253 -21.93 -24.88 -5.52
N SER A 254 -21.69 -25.06 -6.82
CA SER A 254 -20.39 -25.45 -7.38
C SER A 254 -19.33 -24.33 -7.40
N GLY A 255 -19.70 -23.10 -7.03
CA GLY A 255 -18.84 -21.93 -7.05
C GLY A 255 -18.73 -21.25 -8.43
N CYS A 256 -18.07 -20.09 -8.45
CA CYS A 256 -17.69 -19.38 -9.68
C CYS A 256 -16.23 -19.65 -10.11
N THR A 257 -15.48 -20.46 -9.35
CA THR A 257 -14.09 -20.82 -9.68
C THR A 257 -14.04 -21.49 -11.06
N GLY A 258 -13.09 -21.07 -11.90
CA GLY A 258 -13.00 -21.56 -13.28
C GLY A 258 -13.85 -20.79 -14.30
N HIS A 259 -14.71 -19.86 -13.87
CA HIS A 259 -15.52 -19.03 -14.79
C HIS A 259 -14.93 -17.62 -14.96
N ALA A 260 -14.88 -17.14 -16.21
CA ALA A 260 -14.79 -15.73 -16.57
C ALA A 260 -16.19 -15.19 -16.87
N PHE A 261 -16.39 -13.87 -16.90
CA PHE A 261 -17.70 -13.25 -17.13
C PHE A 261 -17.67 -12.21 -18.25
N ALA A 262 -18.57 -12.36 -19.22
CA ALA A 262 -18.81 -11.39 -20.28
C ALA A 262 -20.09 -10.59 -19.98
N LEU A 263 -20.10 -9.31 -20.34
CA LEU A 263 -21.21 -8.38 -20.15
C LEU A 263 -21.79 -7.96 -21.50
N SER A 264 -23.11 -7.96 -21.62
CA SER A 264 -23.83 -7.37 -22.76
C SER A 264 -24.86 -6.36 -22.25
N VAL A 265 -25.22 -5.40 -23.10
CA VAL A 265 -26.06 -4.26 -22.74
C VAL A 265 -27.25 -4.19 -23.67
N THR A 266 -28.42 -3.87 -23.11
CA THR A 266 -29.68 -3.74 -23.84
C THR A 266 -30.18 -2.30 -23.75
N ASN A 267 -30.68 -1.77 -24.87
CA ASN A 267 -31.44 -0.53 -24.92
C ASN A 267 -32.74 -0.75 -25.72
N ALA A 268 -33.44 0.33 -26.09
CA ALA A 268 -34.68 0.26 -26.86
C ALA A 268 -34.54 -0.36 -28.27
N ALA A 269 -33.34 -0.32 -28.88
CA ALA A 269 -33.08 -0.95 -30.18
C ALA A 269 -32.71 -2.44 -30.08
N GLY A 270 -32.37 -2.93 -28.88
CA GLY A 270 -32.07 -4.33 -28.61
C GLY A 270 -30.80 -4.53 -27.80
N THR A 271 -30.31 -5.78 -27.79
CA THR A 271 -29.11 -6.17 -27.04
C THR A 271 -27.89 -6.17 -27.95
N GLY A 272 -26.84 -5.49 -27.52
CA GLY A 272 -25.54 -5.46 -28.19
C GLY A 272 -24.74 -6.76 -28.02
N PRO A 273 -23.59 -6.88 -28.71
CA PRO A 273 -22.69 -8.01 -28.50
C PRO A 273 -22.13 -8.04 -27.07
N ALA A 274 -21.72 -9.22 -26.61
CA ALA A 274 -21.05 -9.39 -25.34
C ALA A 274 -19.60 -8.88 -25.41
N SER A 275 -19.09 -8.38 -24.29
CA SER A 275 -17.68 -8.04 -24.12
C SER A 275 -16.78 -9.28 -24.22
N GLU A 276 -15.47 -9.06 -24.32
CA GLU A 276 -14.50 -10.10 -23.96
C GLU A 276 -14.74 -10.56 -22.50
N PRO A 277 -14.64 -11.87 -22.20
CA PRO A 277 -14.80 -12.37 -20.84
C PRO A 277 -13.72 -11.84 -19.90
N ALA A 278 -14.14 -11.28 -18.77
CA ALA A 278 -13.25 -10.83 -17.71
C ALA A 278 -13.00 -11.96 -16.70
N ASP A 279 -11.74 -12.23 -16.40
CA ASP A 279 -11.39 -13.10 -15.29
C ASP A 279 -11.82 -12.49 -13.95
N VAL A 280 -12.15 -13.35 -13.00
CA VAL A 280 -12.47 -12.97 -11.63
C VAL A 280 -11.16 -12.79 -10.87
N ILE A 281 -10.75 -11.54 -10.69
CA ILE A 281 -9.50 -11.18 -10.01
C ILE A 281 -9.81 -10.32 -8.79
N SER A 282 -9.31 -10.73 -7.63
CA SER A 282 -9.44 -9.99 -6.36
C SER A 282 -8.09 -9.82 -5.70
N ARG A 283 -7.91 -8.70 -5.01
CA ARG A 283 -6.74 -8.44 -4.16
C ARG A 283 -7.01 -8.92 -2.74
N TYR A 284 -5.99 -9.50 -2.14
CA TYR A 284 -6.01 -9.99 -0.77
C TYR A 284 -4.81 -9.43 -0.01
N THR A 285 -5.00 -9.21 1.29
CA THR A 285 -3.90 -9.01 2.24
C THR A 285 -3.62 -10.31 2.97
N VAL A 286 -2.37 -10.51 3.39
CA VAL A 286 -1.92 -11.70 4.09
C VAL A 286 -0.99 -11.31 5.23
N VAL A 287 -1.17 -11.97 6.37
CA VAL A 287 -0.24 -11.91 7.50
C VAL A 287 0.18 -13.34 7.82
N ALA A 288 1.46 -13.66 7.64
CA ALA A 288 2.05 -14.93 8.05
C ALA A 288 2.96 -14.73 9.25
N LYS A 289 2.86 -15.60 10.26
CA LYS A 289 3.62 -15.48 11.52
C LYS A 289 4.48 -16.71 11.75
N PHE A 290 5.68 -16.49 12.24
CA PHE A 290 6.69 -17.50 12.53
C PHE A 290 7.24 -17.27 13.93
N ARG A 291 7.30 -18.31 14.76
CA ARG A 291 7.82 -18.23 16.12
C ARG A 291 9.30 -18.62 16.16
N GLU A 292 10.09 -17.88 16.93
CA GLU A 292 11.53 -18.07 17.11
C GLU A 292 11.88 -18.32 18.59
N PRO A 293 11.82 -19.58 19.07
CA PRO A 293 11.92 -19.89 20.50
C PRO A 293 13.25 -19.54 21.18
N ASP A 294 14.32 -19.41 20.40
CA ASP A 294 15.67 -19.20 20.93
C ASP A 294 16.02 -17.69 21.07
N TYR A 295 15.11 -16.77 20.74
CA TYR A 295 15.30 -15.30 20.84
C TYR A 295 14.22 -14.60 21.71
N ALA A 296 14.54 -13.41 22.23
CA ALA A 296 13.72 -12.68 23.21
C ALA A 296 12.48 -11.98 22.60
N HIS A 297 12.47 -11.76 21.29
CA HIS A 297 11.30 -11.33 20.54
C HIS A 297 10.68 -12.56 19.87
N ASP A 298 9.40 -12.82 20.17
CA ASP A 298 8.80 -14.14 19.97
C ASP A 298 8.39 -14.44 18.51
N MET A 299 8.30 -13.46 17.60
CA MET A 299 7.71 -13.68 16.27
C MET A 299 8.29 -12.84 15.12
N THR A 300 8.63 -13.51 14.02
CA THR A 300 8.78 -12.93 12.67
C THR A 300 7.41 -12.88 12.00
N GLU A 301 7.07 -11.76 11.36
CA GLU A 301 5.83 -11.57 10.61
C GLU A 301 6.10 -11.10 9.18
N PHE A 302 5.37 -11.68 8.22
CA PHE A 302 5.28 -11.19 6.86
C PHE A 302 3.90 -10.57 6.63
N HIS A 303 3.88 -9.29 6.26
CA HIS A 303 2.68 -8.52 5.96
C HIS A 303 2.68 -8.17 4.48
N GLY A 304 1.83 -8.84 3.71
CA GLY A 304 1.83 -8.72 2.27
C GLY A 304 0.45 -8.57 1.65
N SER A 305 0.46 -8.44 0.33
CA SER A 305 -0.73 -8.51 -0.51
C SER A 305 -0.44 -9.28 -1.79
N PHE A 306 -1.47 -9.87 -2.38
CA PHE A 306 -1.40 -10.57 -3.66
C PHE A 306 -2.71 -10.44 -4.42
N ARG A 307 -2.66 -10.72 -5.73
CA ARG A 307 -3.84 -10.87 -6.58
C ARG A 307 -4.12 -12.34 -6.80
N TYR A 308 -5.38 -12.73 -6.61
CA TYR A 308 -5.85 -14.08 -6.91
C TYR A 308 -6.80 -14.05 -8.10
N ASN A 309 -6.48 -14.83 -9.12
CA ASN A 309 -7.34 -15.05 -10.28
C ASN A 309 -8.14 -16.35 -10.06
N ALA A 310 -9.41 -16.23 -9.66
CA ALA A 310 -10.28 -17.37 -9.41
C ALA A 310 -10.73 -18.08 -10.69
N THR A 311 -10.63 -17.43 -11.85
CA THR A 311 -10.90 -18.06 -13.15
C THR A 311 -9.78 -19.05 -13.51
N ARG A 312 -8.53 -18.67 -13.29
CA ARG A 312 -7.35 -19.49 -13.66
C ARG A 312 -6.73 -20.25 -12.49
N MET A 313 -7.17 -19.97 -11.26
CA MET A 313 -6.59 -20.49 -10.02
C MET A 313 -5.10 -20.17 -9.89
N THR A 314 -4.71 -18.94 -10.21
CA THR A 314 -3.31 -18.46 -10.18
C THR A 314 -3.16 -17.27 -9.25
N VAL A 315 -1.96 -17.10 -8.69
CA VAL A 315 -1.59 -15.95 -7.86
C VAL A 315 -0.54 -15.09 -8.57
N SER A 316 -0.70 -13.76 -8.51
CA SER A 316 0.28 -12.80 -9.00
C SER A 316 0.52 -11.69 -7.98
N ASP A 317 1.62 -10.94 -8.17
CA ASP A 317 1.96 -9.73 -7.44
C ASP A 317 2.09 -9.87 -5.91
N LEU A 318 2.47 -11.07 -5.42
CA LEU A 318 2.80 -11.24 -4.00
C LEU A 318 3.99 -10.35 -3.63
N SER A 319 3.73 -9.40 -2.75
CA SER A 319 4.74 -8.47 -2.21
C SER A 319 4.34 -8.03 -0.80
N GLY A 320 5.30 -7.60 -0.01
CA GLY A 320 5.06 -7.20 1.38
C GLY A 320 6.32 -6.83 2.14
N GLU A 321 6.16 -6.64 3.44
CA GLU A 321 7.23 -6.39 4.38
C GLU A 321 7.44 -7.62 5.26
N LEU A 322 8.69 -8.06 5.42
CA LEU A 322 9.11 -9.06 6.38
C LEU A 322 9.79 -8.35 7.56
N SER A 323 9.39 -8.66 8.79
CA SER A 323 10.02 -8.08 9.99
C SER A 323 11.39 -8.72 10.25
N GLU A 324 12.42 -7.90 10.47
CA GLU A 324 13.72 -8.38 10.94
C GLU A 324 13.74 -8.43 12.47
N VAL A 325 13.54 -9.63 13.04
CA VAL A 325 13.41 -9.80 14.50
C VAL A 325 14.68 -9.43 15.28
N MET A 326 15.82 -9.30 14.59
CA MET A 326 17.13 -9.09 15.21
C MET A 326 17.56 -7.64 15.34
N ALA A 327 16.97 -6.68 14.62
CA ALA A 327 17.40 -5.29 14.73
C ALA A 327 16.66 -4.60 15.87
N GLY A 328 17.14 -4.90 17.08
CA GLY A 328 16.72 -4.30 18.33
C GLY A 328 16.99 -2.80 18.36
N ASN A 329 16.09 -2.02 17.78
CA ASN A 329 16.04 -0.57 17.92
C ASN A 329 14.63 -0.18 18.37
N ASN A 330 14.25 -0.52 19.61
CA ASN A 330 13.08 0.02 20.31
C ASN A 330 13.20 1.56 20.43
N GLN A 331 12.93 2.28 19.34
CA GLN A 331 12.78 3.73 19.30
C GLN A 331 11.30 4.05 19.46
N PRO A 332 10.90 4.92 20.41
CA PRO A 332 9.52 5.34 20.54
C PRO A 332 9.11 6.11 19.27
N ASN A 333 8.13 5.57 18.52
CA ASN A 333 7.48 6.09 17.29
C ASN A 333 7.71 5.33 15.97
N GLN A 334 8.21 4.08 15.99
CA GLN A 334 8.12 3.23 14.80
C GLN A 334 6.71 2.65 14.58
N PRO A 335 6.34 2.26 13.34
CA PRO A 335 4.99 1.79 13.00
C PRO A 335 4.57 0.50 13.71
N TRP A 336 5.55 -0.27 14.20
CA TRP A 336 5.38 -1.51 14.94
C TRP A 336 5.79 -1.32 16.41
N PRO A 337 5.18 -2.05 17.36
CA PRO A 337 5.47 -1.91 18.79
C PRO A 337 6.95 -2.11 19.19
N ASP A 338 7.78 -2.68 18.30
CA ASP A 338 9.11 -3.23 18.62
C ASP A 338 10.28 -2.60 17.81
N GLY A 339 10.04 -1.57 16.98
CA GLY A 339 11.16 -0.82 16.39
C GLY A 339 12.05 -1.57 15.38
N MET A 340 11.56 -2.68 14.81
CA MET A 340 12.30 -3.54 13.89
C MET A 340 12.33 -2.98 12.44
N PRO A 341 13.48 -3.01 11.75
CA PRO A 341 13.56 -2.79 10.31
C PRO A 341 12.69 -3.78 9.54
N LEU A 342 12.30 -3.35 8.34
CA LEU A 342 11.41 -4.10 7.46
C LEU A 342 12.10 -4.36 6.12
N LEU A 343 12.06 -5.62 5.69
CA LEU A 343 12.52 -6.02 4.37
C LEU A 343 11.37 -6.02 3.38
N SER A 344 11.51 -5.14 2.38
CA SER A 344 10.55 -5.02 1.28
C SER A 344 10.73 -6.14 0.27
N LEU A 345 9.95 -7.22 0.41
CA LEU A 345 9.88 -8.31 -0.56
C LEU A 345 8.98 -7.89 -1.73
N ARG A 346 9.55 -7.79 -2.93
CA ARG A 346 8.86 -7.23 -4.12
C ARG A 346 8.86 -8.17 -5.32
N HIS A 347 9.56 -9.30 -5.25
CA HIS A 347 9.77 -10.18 -6.38
C HIS A 347 9.07 -11.53 -6.17
N GLN A 348 7.85 -11.70 -6.70
CA GLN A 348 7.19 -13.01 -6.72
C GLN A 348 7.84 -13.93 -7.76
N LEU A 349 8.81 -14.75 -7.34
CA LEU A 349 9.58 -15.61 -8.25
C LEU A 349 9.16 -17.10 -8.22
N SER A 350 8.27 -17.50 -7.30
CA SER A 350 7.77 -18.88 -7.23
C SER A 350 6.27 -18.92 -6.95
N SER A 351 5.55 -19.75 -7.72
CA SER A 351 4.16 -20.15 -7.48
C SER A 351 3.99 -21.59 -7.93
N ILE A 352 3.90 -22.52 -6.98
CA ILE A 352 3.86 -23.98 -7.25
C ILE A 352 2.67 -24.62 -6.55
N ALA A 353 2.20 -25.77 -7.04
CA ALA A 353 1.18 -26.55 -6.35
C ALA A 353 1.67 -26.98 -4.95
N ALA A 354 0.81 -26.83 -3.96
CA ALA A 354 1.12 -27.30 -2.62
C ALA A 354 1.06 -28.83 -2.56
N PRO A 355 2.03 -29.51 -1.92
CA PRO A 355 1.98 -30.96 -1.74
C PRO A 355 0.79 -31.42 -0.91
N ALA A 356 0.31 -30.58 0.00
CA ALA A 356 -0.84 -30.83 0.87
C ALA A 356 -2.06 -30.00 0.42
N GLY A 357 -2.98 -30.65 -0.31
CA GLY A 357 -4.32 -30.14 -0.59
C GLY A 357 -4.48 -29.24 -1.82
N ASP A 358 -5.64 -28.59 -1.91
CA ASP A 358 -6.01 -27.73 -3.04
C ASP A 358 -5.48 -26.29 -2.83
N GLY A 359 -4.20 -26.08 -3.11
CA GLY A 359 -3.59 -24.76 -2.95
C GLY A 359 -2.27 -24.56 -3.68
N LEU A 360 -1.77 -23.33 -3.61
CA LEU A 360 -0.49 -22.90 -4.15
C LEU A 360 0.44 -22.46 -3.01
N LEU A 361 1.73 -22.80 -3.14
CA LEU A 361 2.80 -22.18 -2.37
C LEU A 361 3.38 -21.04 -3.20
N VAL A 362 3.27 -19.82 -2.69
CA VAL A 362 3.68 -18.61 -3.39
C VAL A 362 4.77 -17.91 -2.59
N THR A 363 5.84 -17.50 -3.25
CA THR A 363 7.03 -16.95 -2.58
C THR A 363 7.45 -15.63 -3.21
N SER A 364 7.65 -14.63 -2.35
CA SER A 364 8.22 -13.32 -2.71
C SER A 364 9.60 -13.15 -2.10
N PHE A 365 10.48 -12.45 -2.82
CA PHE A 365 11.89 -12.26 -2.49
C PHE A 365 12.26 -10.78 -2.41
N LEU A 366 13.33 -10.50 -1.66
CA LEU A 366 13.96 -9.18 -1.55
C LEU A 366 14.67 -8.80 -2.85
N LEU A 367 15.39 -9.75 -3.46
CA LEU A 367 16.13 -9.57 -4.70
C LEU A 367 15.43 -10.27 -5.88
N GLU A 368 15.81 -9.90 -7.11
CA GLU A 368 15.26 -10.43 -8.35
C GLU A 368 15.74 -11.85 -8.73
N HIS A 369 16.31 -12.58 -7.77
CA HIS A 369 16.72 -13.98 -7.91
C HIS A 369 16.34 -14.79 -6.66
N THR A 370 16.35 -16.12 -6.78
CA THR A 370 15.94 -17.02 -5.69
C THR A 370 17.08 -17.42 -4.76
N ASN A 371 18.33 -17.13 -5.09
CA ASN A 371 19.48 -17.55 -4.28
C ASN A 371 19.42 -16.85 -2.91
N THR A 372 19.31 -17.63 -1.84
CA THR A 372 19.12 -17.10 -0.47
C THR A 372 20.12 -17.69 0.53
N LEU A 373 20.42 -18.98 0.44
CA LEU A 373 21.38 -19.67 1.32
C LEU A 373 22.73 -19.89 0.63
N SER A 374 23.74 -20.33 1.37
CA SER A 374 25.09 -20.59 0.85
C SER A 374 25.10 -21.77 -0.14
N ASP A 375 25.76 -21.58 -1.28
CA ASP A 375 26.03 -22.61 -2.29
C ASP A 375 27.29 -23.44 -1.99
N ASP A 376 28.02 -23.12 -0.91
CA ASP A 376 29.25 -23.81 -0.54
C ASP A 376 29.00 -25.27 -0.15
N PRO A 377 29.59 -26.26 -0.85
CA PRO A 377 29.42 -27.69 -0.55
C PRO A 377 29.80 -28.10 0.88
N ARG A 378 30.58 -27.27 1.59
CA ARG A 378 30.96 -27.50 2.98
C ARG A 378 29.85 -27.12 3.96
N ASP A 379 28.96 -26.22 3.57
CA ASP A 379 27.79 -25.75 4.33
C ASP A 379 26.52 -26.42 3.78
N ALA A 380 26.57 -27.73 3.56
CA ALA A 380 25.51 -28.54 2.94
C ALA A 380 25.20 -28.24 1.45
N GLY A 381 25.74 -27.16 0.87
CA GLY A 381 25.82 -26.90 -0.56
C GLY A 381 24.49 -26.81 -1.30
N THR A 382 23.77 -25.69 -1.17
CA THR A 382 22.77 -25.34 -2.22
C THR A 382 22.22 -23.92 -2.11
N ASP A 383 22.20 -23.23 -3.27
CA ASP A 383 21.29 -22.12 -3.60
C ASP A 383 20.45 -22.40 -4.87
N GLY A 384 20.32 -23.67 -5.26
CA GLY A 384 19.29 -24.20 -6.18
C GLY A 384 17.90 -24.24 -5.52
N TRP A 385 17.56 -23.12 -4.89
CA TRP A 385 16.53 -22.79 -3.91
C TRP A 385 15.32 -23.74 -3.74
N THR A 386 15.13 -24.19 -2.51
CA THR A 386 13.88 -24.72 -1.93
C THR A 386 13.94 -24.46 -0.41
N PRO A 387 12.84 -24.04 0.25
CA PRO A 387 12.87 -23.86 1.70
C PRO A 387 13.24 -25.17 2.41
N GLY A 388 13.98 -25.10 3.51
CA GLY A 388 14.39 -26.31 4.23
C GLY A 388 15.75 -26.90 3.81
N THR A 389 16.29 -26.48 2.66
CA THR A 389 17.51 -27.05 2.07
C THR A 389 18.64 -26.03 2.02
N GLY A 390 19.88 -26.47 2.26
CA GLY A 390 21.06 -25.59 2.28
C GLY A 390 21.55 -25.30 3.70
N GLY A 391 22.75 -24.74 3.79
CA GLY A 391 23.34 -24.33 5.05
C GLY A 391 22.71 -23.05 5.55
N TRP A 392 22.19 -23.09 6.78
CA TRP A 392 21.72 -21.90 7.50
C TRP A 392 22.84 -20.96 7.92
N LYS A 393 24.11 -21.38 7.76
CA LYS A 393 25.28 -20.76 8.39
C LYS A 393 26.06 -19.91 7.40
N TYR A 394 26.42 -18.70 7.81
CA TYR A 394 27.64 -18.03 7.38
C TYR A 394 28.15 -16.88 8.32
N TRP A 395 29.31 -17.14 8.98
CA TRP A 395 30.17 -16.36 9.95
C TRP A 395 30.06 -16.78 11.46
N GLY A 396 30.87 -16.30 12.41
CA GLY A 396 30.45 -16.32 13.85
C GLY A 396 30.90 -17.36 14.89
N TYR A 397 31.63 -18.44 14.58
CA TYR A 397 32.42 -19.13 15.63
C TYR A 397 33.91 -18.99 15.30
N HIS A 398 34.66 -18.34 16.20
CA HIS A 398 36.03 -17.88 16.00
C HIS A 398 37.02 -18.98 15.55
N HIS A 399 37.53 -18.92 14.30
CA HIS A 399 38.96 -18.80 13.96
C HIS A 399 39.19 -18.86 12.42
N GLY A 400 39.60 -17.73 11.83
CA GLY A 400 40.55 -17.70 10.71
C GLY A 400 40.05 -18.00 9.28
N GLU A 401 40.00 -16.93 8.48
CA GLU A 401 40.40 -16.88 7.05
C GLU A 401 39.46 -17.37 5.94
N ARG A 402 38.18 -17.70 6.17
CA ARG A 402 37.31 -18.13 5.06
C ARG A 402 36.04 -17.32 4.94
N ARG A 403 35.77 -16.85 3.71
CA ARG A 403 34.53 -16.17 3.34
C ARG A 403 33.70 -16.98 2.35
N ALA A 404 32.55 -17.52 2.75
CA ALA A 404 31.50 -17.94 1.82
C ALA A 404 30.70 -16.70 1.40
N SER A 405 30.06 -16.77 0.23
CA SER A 405 29.31 -15.65 -0.33
C SER A 405 27.91 -15.61 0.29
N ASN A 406 27.54 -14.53 0.97
CA ASN A 406 26.15 -14.27 1.34
C ASN A 406 25.44 -13.57 0.15
N PRO A 407 24.36 -14.13 -0.41
CA PRO A 407 23.60 -13.48 -1.46
C PRO A 407 22.86 -12.22 -0.99
N GLY A 408 22.69 -12.01 0.32
CA GLY A 408 22.04 -10.83 0.90
C GLY A 408 20.53 -10.76 0.64
N ASN A 409 19.91 -11.92 0.38
CA ASN A 409 18.52 -12.04 -0.02
C ASN A 409 17.63 -12.49 1.15
N ALA A 410 16.33 -12.31 1.01
CA ALA A 410 15.32 -12.79 1.94
C ALA A 410 14.07 -13.23 1.19
N TYR A 411 13.27 -14.11 1.77
CA TYR A 411 11.99 -14.52 1.20
C TYR A 411 10.93 -14.81 2.26
N ALA A 412 9.67 -14.71 1.84
CA ALA A 412 8.52 -15.24 2.55
C ALA A 412 7.66 -16.09 1.60
N ARG A 413 7.27 -17.27 2.07
CA ARG A 413 6.40 -18.22 1.38
C ARG A 413 5.08 -18.35 2.14
N ILE A 414 3.99 -18.10 1.42
CA ILE A 414 2.62 -18.23 1.89
C ILE A 414 1.90 -19.41 1.21
N PHE A 415 0.79 -19.84 1.81
CA PHE A 415 -0.15 -20.79 1.20
C PHE A 415 -1.39 -20.04 0.70
N VAL A 416 -1.83 -20.28 -0.54
CA VAL A 416 -3.09 -19.75 -1.07
C VAL A 416 -3.99 -20.89 -1.48
N ASN A 417 -5.17 -20.99 -0.86
CA ASN A 417 -6.17 -22.00 -1.20
C ASN A 417 -6.82 -21.65 -2.56
N THR A 418 -6.84 -22.62 -3.49
CA THR A 418 -7.35 -22.39 -4.85
C THR A 418 -8.87 -22.45 -4.95
N LYS A 419 -9.56 -23.00 -3.96
CA LYS A 419 -11.02 -22.96 -3.88
C LYS A 419 -11.49 -21.61 -3.32
N ASP A 420 -10.90 -21.20 -2.20
CA ASP A 420 -11.17 -19.90 -1.59
C ASP A 420 -10.00 -19.45 -0.70
N PRO A 421 -9.28 -18.37 -1.05
CA PRO A 421 -8.17 -17.83 -0.26
C PRO A 421 -8.52 -17.46 1.20
N LEU A 422 -9.81 -17.26 1.52
CA LEU A 422 -10.26 -16.89 2.87
C LEU A 422 -10.47 -18.10 3.79
N LEU A 423 -10.37 -19.33 3.28
CA LEU A 423 -10.51 -20.51 4.12
C LEU A 423 -9.36 -20.60 5.13
N PRO A 424 -9.66 -20.85 6.43
CA PRO A 424 -8.62 -21.10 7.42
C PRO A 424 -7.72 -22.27 7.01
N LEU A 425 -6.41 -22.11 7.25
CA LEU A 425 -5.45 -23.16 6.95
C LEU A 425 -5.51 -24.28 7.97
N THR A 426 -5.35 -25.51 7.49
CA THR A 426 -5.05 -26.68 8.34
C THR A 426 -3.61 -26.64 8.83
N GLN A 427 -3.29 -27.37 9.90
CA GLN A 427 -1.92 -27.45 10.40
C GLN A 427 -0.93 -27.95 9.31
N ALA A 428 -1.32 -28.94 8.51
CA ALA A 428 -0.47 -29.44 7.43
C ALA A 428 -0.15 -28.37 6.36
N GLN A 429 -1.05 -27.41 6.14
CA GLN A 429 -0.81 -26.28 5.25
C GLN A 429 0.06 -25.21 5.92
N ILE A 430 -0.15 -24.93 7.22
CA ILE A 430 0.71 -24.04 8.01
C ILE A 430 2.16 -24.57 8.03
N ASP A 431 2.34 -25.88 8.13
CA ASP A 431 3.65 -26.52 8.13
C ASP A 431 4.45 -26.30 6.82
N THR A 432 3.76 -25.94 5.73
CA THR A 432 4.38 -25.61 4.42
C THR A 432 4.75 -24.13 4.25
N LEU A 433 4.43 -23.28 5.21
CA LEU A 433 4.88 -21.88 5.18
C LEU A 433 6.39 -21.83 5.48
N ALA A 434 7.07 -20.84 4.94
CA ALA A 434 8.49 -20.65 5.23
C ALA A 434 8.92 -19.19 5.10
N TYR A 435 9.94 -18.79 5.84
CA TYR A 435 10.69 -17.58 5.56
C TYR A 435 12.18 -17.87 5.67
N ALA A 436 12.98 -17.01 5.03
CA ALA A 436 14.39 -16.88 5.32
C ALA A 436 14.80 -15.42 5.22
N ASP A 437 15.65 -15.00 6.13
CA ASP A 437 16.28 -13.70 6.14
C ASP A 437 17.80 -13.88 6.26
N CYS A 438 18.47 -13.63 5.15
CA CYS A 438 19.94 -13.58 5.04
C CYS A 438 20.41 -12.17 4.69
N HIS A 439 19.55 -11.16 4.84
CA HIS A 439 19.96 -9.78 4.67
C HIS A 439 20.92 -9.37 5.80
N ALA A 440 21.77 -8.36 5.59
CA ALA A 440 22.84 -8.03 6.52
C ALA A 440 22.35 -7.70 7.95
N GLU A 441 21.14 -7.17 8.09
CA GLU A 441 20.51 -6.82 9.38
C GLU A 441 19.66 -7.97 9.96
N GLY A 442 19.30 -8.94 9.13
CA GLY A 442 18.55 -10.15 9.46
C GLY A 442 19.36 -11.35 9.97
N MET A 443 20.67 -11.20 10.20
CA MET A 443 21.55 -12.28 10.66
C MET A 443 21.72 -12.27 12.19
N MET A 444 21.66 -13.44 12.86
CA MET A 444 22.09 -13.55 14.27
C MET A 444 23.54 -14.00 14.34
N GLY A 445 24.43 -13.00 14.45
CA GLY A 445 25.79 -13.17 13.99
C GLY A 445 25.74 -13.38 12.48
N ASP A 446 25.43 -14.61 12.11
CA ASP A 446 25.94 -15.28 10.93
C ASP A 446 25.07 -16.39 10.42
N ASP A 447 24.17 -16.85 11.26
CA ASP A 447 23.15 -17.76 10.80
C ASP A 447 22.02 -16.92 10.21
N CYS A 448 21.63 -17.24 8.98
CA CYS A 448 20.40 -16.73 8.40
C CYS A 448 19.24 -17.14 9.29
N MET A 449 18.31 -16.22 9.52
CA MET A 449 17.07 -16.52 10.22
C MET A 449 16.15 -17.28 9.30
N THR A 450 15.71 -18.48 9.68
CA THR A 450 14.80 -19.29 8.86
C THR A 450 13.69 -19.87 9.71
N GLY A 451 12.50 -19.90 9.13
CA GLY A 451 11.32 -20.53 9.73
C GLY A 451 10.84 -21.68 8.86
N THR A 452 11.09 -22.92 9.29
CA THR A 452 10.59 -24.13 8.60
C THR A 452 10.20 -25.20 9.62
N THR A 453 9.30 -26.10 9.21
CA THR A 453 8.93 -27.27 10.02
C THR A 453 9.55 -28.56 9.47
N VAL A 454 9.80 -29.52 10.37
CA VAL A 454 10.18 -30.88 9.97
C VAL A 454 9.07 -31.55 9.16
N ALA A 455 7.80 -31.26 9.45
CA ALA A 455 6.66 -31.83 8.74
C ALA A 455 6.57 -31.34 7.29
N GLY A 456 6.81 -30.06 7.03
CA GLY A 456 6.77 -29.49 5.69
C GLY A 456 8.06 -29.69 4.89
N TYR A 457 9.21 -29.68 5.56
CA TYR A 457 10.51 -29.54 4.89
C TYR A 457 11.57 -30.54 5.35
N GLY A 458 11.26 -31.43 6.29
CA GLY A 458 12.22 -32.39 6.85
C GLY A 458 13.25 -31.77 7.80
N THR A 459 13.32 -30.44 7.87
CA THR A 459 14.27 -29.69 8.69
C THR A 459 13.57 -28.57 9.45
N ARG A 460 14.03 -28.32 10.67
CA ARG A 460 13.59 -27.18 11.46
C ARG A 460 14.39 -25.95 11.06
N GLY A 461 13.75 -24.78 11.06
CA GLY A 461 14.42 -23.51 10.84
C GLY A 461 15.55 -23.24 11.84
N SER A 462 16.44 -22.31 11.51
CA SER A 462 17.46 -21.81 12.44
C SER A 462 16.78 -21.23 13.68
N MET A 463 17.46 -21.28 14.83
CA MET A 463 16.87 -20.91 16.14
C MET A 463 15.55 -21.59 16.47
N ARG A 464 15.36 -22.78 15.88
CA ARG A 464 14.13 -23.55 15.97
C ARG A 464 12.91 -22.80 15.45
N GLY A 465 13.09 -21.85 14.53
CA GLY A 465 12.05 -21.05 13.91
C GLY A 465 11.03 -21.91 13.17
N TYR A 466 9.74 -21.63 13.37
CA TYR A 466 8.65 -22.38 12.71
C TYR A 466 7.39 -21.52 12.47
N PRO A 467 6.65 -21.75 11.38
CA PRO A 467 5.37 -21.09 11.14
C PRO A 467 4.32 -21.45 12.19
N VAL A 468 3.52 -20.47 12.61
CA VAL A 468 2.44 -20.65 13.58
C VAL A 468 1.06 -20.35 13.00
N SER A 469 0.95 -19.38 12.09
CA SER A 469 -0.33 -19.01 11.49
C SER A 469 -0.17 -18.24 10.20
N GLN A 470 -1.26 -18.22 9.43
CA GLN A 470 -1.46 -17.29 8.32
C GLN A 470 -2.92 -16.86 8.30
N GLU A 471 -3.15 -15.56 8.14
CA GLU A 471 -4.48 -14.96 7.98
C GLU A 471 -4.54 -14.23 6.64
N VAL A 472 -5.62 -14.44 5.88
CA VAL A 472 -5.86 -13.78 4.59
C VAL A 472 -7.17 -13.00 4.68
N LYS A 473 -7.19 -11.77 4.17
CA LYS A 473 -8.39 -10.91 4.10
C LYS A 473 -8.57 -10.38 2.70
N LEU A 474 -9.83 -10.17 2.30
CA LEU A 474 -10.15 -9.44 1.08
C LEU A 474 -9.75 -7.97 1.28
N ALA A 475 -9.02 -7.38 0.33
CA ALA A 475 -8.67 -5.96 0.40
C ALA A 475 -9.87 -5.09 -0.01
N ASP A 476 -10.04 -3.94 0.67
CA ASP A 476 -11.14 -3.00 0.42
C ASP A 476 -11.02 -2.26 -0.93
N THR A 477 -9.83 -2.26 -1.54
CA THR A 477 -9.54 -1.62 -2.83
C THR A 477 -8.97 -2.61 -3.87
N PRO A 478 -9.34 -2.45 -5.16
CA PRO A 478 -8.86 -3.29 -6.28
C PRO A 478 -7.33 -3.41 -6.45
#